data_AF-A0A962DAJ5-F1
#
_entry.id   AF-A0A962DAJ5-F1
#
_cell.length_a   1.000
_cell.length_b   1.000
_cell.length_c   1.000
_cell.angle_alpha   90.00
_cell.angle_beta   90.00
_cell.angle_gamma   90.00
#
_symmetry.space_group_name_H-M   'P 1'
#
loop_
_entity.id
_entity.type
_entity.pdbx_description
1 polymer ?
#
loop_
_entity_poly.entity_id
_entity_poly.type
_entity_poly.pdbx_seq_one_letter_code
_entity_poly.pdbx_strand_id
1 'polypeptide(L)' 'MDRNLALEVVRVTEAAALAASKLVGRGDKVAADQVAVDAMRSALNTLNIRGKVVIGEGERD' A
#
# COMPACT_ATOMS: atom_id res chain seq x y z
N MET A 1 5.58 -1.50 20.71
CA MET A 1 4.79 -1.18 19.51
C MET A 1 3.94 0.02 19.89
N ASP A 2 4.18 1.19 19.29
CA ASP A 2 3.38 2.37 19.60
C ASP A 2 1.94 2.14 19.14
N ARG A 3 0.98 2.27 20.06
CA ARG A 3 -0.44 1.99 19.80
C ARG A 3 -1.01 2.79 18.61
N ASN A 4 -0.41 3.95 18.31
CA ASN A 4 -0.76 4.77 17.16
C ASN A 4 -0.31 4.15 15.82
N LEU A 5 0.85 3.48 15.79
CA LEU A 5 1.36 2.88 14.57
C LEU A 5 0.44 1.76 14.07
N ALA A 6 -0.10 0.94 14.99
CA ALA A 6 -1.02 -0.13 14.63
C ALA A 6 -2.29 0.41 13.94
N LEU A 7 -2.84 1.52 14.43
CA LEU A 7 -4.01 2.19 13.82
C LEU A 7 -3.66 2.89 12.50
N GLU A 8 -2.45 3.44 12.41
CA GLU A 8 -1.93 4.06 11.19
C GLU A 8 -1.76 3.07 10.04
N VAL A 9 -1.29 1.86 10.32
CA VAL A 9 -1.12 0.81 9.30
C VAL A 9 -2.46 0.30 8.76
N VAL A 10 -3.55 0.36 9.53
CA VAL A 10 -4.90 0.04 9.00
C VAL A 10 -5.23 0.96 7.82
N ARG A 11 -4.99 2.26 7.95
CA ARG A 11 -5.24 3.25 6.88
C ARG A 11 -4.42 2.97 5.61
N VAL A 12 -3.22 2.42 5.76
CA VAL A 12 -2.38 1.99 4.62
C VAL A 12 -3.07 0.86 3.85
N THR A 13 -3.56 -0.16 4.56
CA THR A 13 -4.26 -1.29 3.92
C THR A 13 -5.59 -0.87 3.30
N GLU A 14 -6.34 0.03 3.92
CA GLU A 14 -7.58 0.58 3.38
C GLU A 14 -7.33 1.37 2.08
N ALA A 15 -6.30 2.22 2.06
CA ALA A 15 -5.95 2.99 0.88
C ALA A 15 -5.62 2.10 -0.34
N ALA A 16 -4.83 1.04 -0.12
CA ALA A 16 -4.51 0.07 -1.16
C ALA A 16 -5.75 -0.70 -1.65
N ALA A 17 -6.57 -1.20 -0.73
CA ALA A 17 -7.79 -1.93 -1.07
C ALA A 17 -8.79 -1.05 -1.84
N LEU A 18 -9.00 0.19 -1.40
CA LEU A 18 -9.86 1.17 -2.09
C LEU A 18 -9.35 1.48 -3.49
N ALA A 19 -8.04 1.68 -3.67
CA ALA A 19 -7.45 1.91 -4.99
C ALA A 19 -7.66 0.72 -5.93
N ALA A 20 -7.30 -0.49 -5.49
CA ALA A 20 -7.44 -1.73 -6.26
C ALA A 20 -8.91 -2.04 -6.60
N SER A 21 -9.84 -1.77 -5.67
CA SER A 21 -11.27 -2.08 -5.84
C SER A 21 -11.89 -1.44 -7.09
N LYS A 22 -11.37 -0.28 -7.53
CA LYS A 22 -11.84 0.42 -8.74
C LYS A 22 -11.60 -0.37 -10.02
N LEU A 23 -10.69 -1.35 -9.99
CA LEU A 23 -10.33 -2.21 -11.12
C LEU A 23 -10.88 -3.64 -11.00
N VAL A 24 -11.67 -3.95 -9.97
CA VAL A 24 -12.31 -5.26 -9.84
C VAL A 24 -13.18 -5.55 -11.06
N GLY A 25 -13.01 -6.74 -11.64
CA GLY A 25 -13.75 -7.19 -12.82
C GLY A 25 -13.25 -6.63 -14.16
N ARG A 26 -12.20 -5.80 -14.18
CA ARG A 26 -11.65 -5.22 -15.43
C ARG A 26 -10.68 -6.12 -16.18
N GLY A 27 -10.26 -7.24 -15.60
CA GLY A 27 -9.30 -8.18 -16.21
C GLY A 27 -7.86 -7.65 -16.31
N ASP A 28 -7.58 -6.46 -15.78
CA ASP A 28 -6.27 -5.82 -15.83
C ASP A 28 -5.55 -5.94 -14.48
N LYS A 29 -4.84 -7.07 -14.30
CA LYS A 29 -4.11 -7.35 -13.05
C LYS A 29 -2.97 -6.36 -12.80
N VAL A 30 -2.31 -5.90 -13.85
CA VAL A 30 -1.11 -5.06 -13.74
C VAL A 30 -1.50 -3.68 -13.28
N ALA A 31 -2.55 -3.11 -13.87
CA ALA A 31 -3.07 -1.82 -13.41
C ALA A 31 -3.64 -1.91 -11.99
N ALA A 32 -4.33 -3.01 -11.64
CA ALA A 32 -4.88 -3.20 -10.30
C ALA A 32 -3.79 -3.25 -9.22
N ASP A 33 -2.70 -3.97 -9.51
CA ASP A 33 -1.54 -4.06 -8.62
C ASP A 33 -0.81 -2.73 -8.50
N GLN A 34 -0.53 -2.06 -9.62
CA GLN A 34 0.16 -0.77 -9.65
C GLN A 34 -0.56 0.29 -8.79
N VAL A 35 -1.89 0.45 -8.95
CA VAL A 35 -2.62 1.44 -8.16
C VAL A 35 -2.67 1.09 -6.67
N ALA A 36 -2.64 -0.20 -6.32
CA ALA A 36 -2.61 -0.64 -4.93
C ALA A 36 -1.27 -0.30 -4.30
N VAL A 37 -0.17 -0.63 -4.97
CA VAL A 37 1.22 -0.38 -4.54
C VAL A 37 1.48 1.12 -4.39
N ASP A 38 1.03 1.93 -5.34
CA ASP A 38 1.20 3.39 -5.29
C ASP A 38 0.44 4.03 -4.12
N ALA A 39 -0.81 3.58 -3.89
CA ALA A 39 -1.59 4.03 -2.75
C ALA A 39 -0.97 3.61 -1.41
N MET A 40 -0.50 2.35 -1.31
CA MET A 40 0.17 1.81 -0.13
C MET A 40 1.45 2.60 0.18
N ARG A 41 2.29 2.84 -0.85
CA ARG A 41 3.55 3.60 -0.72
C ARG A 41 3.29 5.04 -0.30
N SER A 42 2.29 5.69 -0.91
CA SER A 42 1.91 7.06 -0.55
C SER A 42 1.45 7.15 0.90
N ALA A 43 0.61 6.22 1.36
CA ALA A 43 0.15 6.17 2.74
C ALA A 43 1.27 5.87 3.74
N LEU A 44 2.16 4.91 3.44
CA LEU A 44 3.32 4.59 4.27
C LEU A 44 4.26 5.79 4.45
N ASN A 45 4.45 6.59 3.40
CA ASN A 45 5.30 7.79 3.45
C ASN A 45 4.72 8.92 4.33
N THR A 46 3.45 8.85 4.73
CA THR A 46 2.86 9.80 5.69
C THR A 46 3.10 9.41 7.15
N LEU A 47 3.53 8.17 7.40
CA LEU A 47 3.76 7.67 8.75
C LEU A 47 5.09 8.21 9.28
N ASN A 48 5.12 8.58 10.56
CA ASN A 48 6.36 9.01 11.21
C ASN A 48 7.23 7.81 11.61
N ILE A 49 7.77 7.11 10.61
CA ILE A 49 8.58 5.90 10.78
C ILE A 49 9.86 5.97 9.97
N ARG A 50 10.88 5.23 10.42
CA ARG A 50 12.06 4.89 9.61
C ARG A 50 11.97 3.42 9.19
N GLY A 51 11.07 3.14 8.25
CA GLY A 51 10.80 1.80 7.75
C GLY A 51 11.74 1.37 6.62
N LYS A 52 12.06 0.07 6.55
CA LYS A 52 12.71 -0.57 5.40
C LYS A 52 11.80 -1.66 4.86
N VAL A 53 11.51 -1.61 3.57
CA VAL A 53 10.83 -2.71 2.88
C VAL A 53 11.81 -3.87 2.76
N VAL A 54 11.49 -4.99 3.39
CA VAL A 54 12.28 -6.24 3.33
C VAL A 54 11.61 -7.32 2.50
N ILE A 55 10.31 -7.17 2.23
CA ILE A 55 9.48 -7.99 1.33
C ILE A 55 8.58 -7.01 0.56
N GLY A 56 8.54 -7.10 -0.77
CA GLY A 56 7.75 -6.22 -1.63
C GLY A 56 7.69 -6.74 -3.08
N GLU A 57 7.19 -5.91 -4.00
CA GLU A 57 6.92 -6.26 -5.41
C GLU A 57 8.13 -6.76 -6.22
N GLY A 58 9.36 -6.53 -5.74
CA GLY A 58 10.57 -6.96 -6.41
C GLY A 58 11.76 -6.07 -6.07
N GLU A 59 12.87 -6.32 -6.75
CA GLU A 59 14.00 -5.39 -6.71
C GLU A 59 13.59 -4.04 -7.32
N ARG A 60 14.06 -2.96 -6.70
CA ARG A 60 14.02 -1.65 -7.34
C ARG A 60 15.03 -1.69 -8.46
N ASP A 61 14.59 -1.51 -9.70
CA ASP A 61 15.46 -0.95 -10.74
C ASP A 61 16.06 0.39 -10.28
#